data_AF-A0A4Q6C265-F1
#
_entry.id   AF-A0A4Q6C265-F1
#
_cell.length_a   1.000
_cell.length_b   1.000
_cell.length_c   1.000
_cell.angle_alpha   90.00
_cell.angle_beta   90.00
_cell.angle_gamma   90.00
#
_symmetry.space_group_name_H-M   'P 1'
#
loop_
_entity.id
_entity.type
_entity.pdbx_description
1 polymer ?
#
loop_
_entity_poly.entity_id
_entity_poly.type
_entity_poly.pdbx_seq_one_letter_code
_entity_poly.pdbx_strand_id
1 'polypeptide(L)'
;MTEAVEQVTYVTQSRFFTPAFNAAIFDGPIRIYFAQYQEAQALKLYFNLQERFGDVRKQARGIFKERGANIFVMIYPNNELFGETFDEAGASSKASGCTIIKSRLGADFIVGVRGPLEDGDLESLCREMDQIVSA
;
A
#
# COMPACT_ATOMS: atom_id res chain seq x y z
N MET A 1 -16.83 -22.97 1.27
CA MET A 1 -17.28 -21.62 0.85
C MET A 1 -16.84 -20.67 1.94
N THR A 2 -15.54 -20.39 1.97
CA THR A 2 -14.84 -19.83 3.15
C THR A 2 -13.51 -19.37 2.60
N GLU A 3 -13.24 -18.06 2.49
CA GLU A 3 -11.87 -17.56 2.29
C GLU A 3 -11.68 -16.03 2.37
N ALA A 4 -12.72 -15.19 2.49
CA ALA A 4 -12.51 -13.74 2.46
C ALA A 4 -12.16 -13.07 3.81
N VAL A 5 -12.16 -13.80 4.93
CA VAL A 5 -12.04 -13.20 6.29
C VAL A 5 -10.63 -13.33 6.88
N GLU A 6 -9.79 -14.26 6.41
CA GLU A 6 -8.47 -14.51 7.03
C GLU A 6 -7.40 -13.46 6.66
N GLN A 7 -7.43 -12.88 5.46
CA GLN A 7 -6.33 -12.03 4.97
C GLN A 7 -6.22 -10.66 5.67
N VAL A 8 -7.32 -10.09 6.16
CA VAL A 8 -7.28 -8.80 6.89
C VAL A 8 -6.58 -8.95 8.24
N THR A 9 -6.68 -10.14 8.85
CA THR A 9 -6.06 -10.47 10.13
C THR A 9 -4.53 -10.53 10.02
N TYR A 10 -3.98 -10.98 8.89
CA TYR A 10 -2.53 -11.09 8.72
C TYR A 10 -1.83 -9.74 8.60
N VAL A 11 -2.42 -8.77 7.90
CA VAL A 11 -1.78 -7.45 7.77
C VAL A 11 -1.81 -6.69 9.08
N THR A 12 -2.92 -6.73 9.82
CA THR A 12 -3.08 -5.99 11.09
C THR A 12 -2.25 -6.58 12.22
N GLN A 13 -1.86 -7.85 12.10
CA GLN A 13 -0.88 -8.52 12.98
C GLN A 13 0.56 -8.44 12.45
N SER A 14 0.77 -7.88 11.26
CA SER A 14 2.11 -7.75 10.68
C SER A 14 2.82 -6.53 11.25
N ARG A 15 4.16 -6.56 11.20
CA ARG A 15 5.02 -5.40 11.54
C ARG A 15 4.69 -4.14 10.73
N PHE A 16 4.02 -4.29 9.58
CA PHE A 16 3.66 -3.19 8.68
C PHE A 16 2.41 -2.43 9.11
N PHE A 17 1.68 -2.91 10.12
CA PHE A 17 0.50 -2.23 10.62
C PHE A 17 0.83 -1.52 11.92
N THR A 18 0.58 -0.22 11.94
CA THR A 18 0.80 0.62 13.11
C THR A 18 -0.54 1.08 13.69
N PRO A 19 -0.64 1.28 15.01
CA PRO A 19 -1.86 1.78 15.64
C PRO A 19 -2.21 3.22 15.20
N ALA A 20 -1.30 3.90 14.50
CA ALA A 20 -1.55 5.21 13.93
C ALA A 20 -2.52 5.18 12.73
N PHE A 21 -2.77 4.01 12.14
CA PHE A 21 -3.75 3.82 11.08
C PHE A 21 -5.16 3.69 11.64
N ASN A 22 -5.82 4.82 11.85
CA ASN A 22 -7.20 4.90 12.32
C ASN A 22 -8.23 5.04 11.19
N ALA A 23 -7.80 5.13 9.92
CA ALA A 23 -8.66 5.20 8.76
C ALA A 23 -8.16 4.28 7.63
N ALA A 24 -9.08 3.80 6.79
CA ALA A 24 -8.75 2.99 5.63
C ALA A 24 -9.77 3.14 4.49
N ILE A 25 -9.28 3.01 3.25
CA ILE A 25 -10.07 2.97 2.02
C ILE A 25 -9.94 1.57 1.42
N PHE A 26 -11.08 0.96 1.09
CA PHE A 26 -11.14 -0.36 0.47
C PHE A 26 -11.78 -0.26 -0.92
N ASP A 27 -11.03 -0.59 -1.97
CA ASP A 27 -11.53 -0.67 -3.35
C ASP A 27 -11.04 -1.96 -4.02
N GLY A 28 -11.88 -3.00 -3.99
CA GLY A 28 -11.56 -4.31 -4.55
C GLY A 28 -10.31 -4.93 -3.87
N PRO A 29 -9.26 -5.28 -4.64
CA PRO A 29 -8.03 -5.86 -4.07
C PRO A 29 -7.13 -4.80 -3.40
N ILE A 30 -7.42 -3.50 -3.53
CA ILE A 30 -6.60 -2.42 -2.97
C ILE A 30 -7.17 -2.00 -1.62
N ARG A 31 -6.31 -1.97 -0.61
CA ARG A 31 -6.61 -1.54 0.76
C ARG A 31 -5.61 -0.48 1.18
N ILE A 32 -6.05 0.76 1.36
CA ILE A 32 -5.19 1.89 1.74
C ILE A 32 -5.43 2.21 3.21
N TYR A 33 -4.42 2.15 4.05
CA TYR A 33 -4.46 2.48 5.48
C TYR A 33 -3.70 3.78 5.73
N PHE A 34 -4.29 4.67 6.51
CA PHE A 34 -3.74 6.01 6.76
C PHE A 34 -4.23 6.55 8.10
N ALA A 35 -3.58 7.62 8.56
CA ALA A 35 -4.10 8.41 9.68
C ALA A 35 -5.21 9.35 9.19
N GLN A 36 -6.28 9.53 9.96
CA GLN A 36 -7.50 10.27 9.58
C GLN A 36 -7.20 11.70 9.11
N TYR A 37 -6.20 12.37 9.68
CA TYR A 37 -5.81 13.72 9.26
C TYR A 37 -5.11 13.75 7.88
N GLN A 38 -4.65 12.60 7.38
CA GLN A 38 -4.11 12.40 6.02
C GLN A 38 -5.16 11.91 5.03
N GLU A 39 -6.45 11.90 5.40
CA GLU A 39 -7.54 11.45 4.51
C GLU A 39 -7.52 12.15 3.15
N ALA A 40 -7.29 13.46 3.12
CA ALA A 40 -7.18 14.21 1.87
C ALA A 40 -6.05 13.69 0.96
N GLN A 41 -4.89 13.29 1.53
CA GLN A 41 -3.78 12.71 0.78
C GLN A 41 -4.11 11.30 0.30
N ALA A 42 -4.73 10.49 1.16
CA ALA A 42 -5.15 9.13 0.83
C ALA A 42 -6.20 9.11 -0.29
N LEU A 43 -7.16 10.03 -0.25
CA LEU A 43 -8.15 10.23 -1.31
C LEU A 43 -7.50 10.72 -2.61
N LYS A 44 -6.59 11.70 -2.54
CA LYS A 44 -5.85 12.17 -3.71
C LYS A 44 -5.08 11.02 -4.37
N LEU A 45 -4.39 10.20 -3.57
CA LEU A 45 -3.72 9.00 -4.04
C LEU A 45 -4.72 8.03 -4.67
N TYR A 46 -5.82 7.73 -3.98
CA TYR A 46 -6.86 6.84 -4.47
C TYR A 46 -7.42 7.30 -5.82
N PHE A 47 -7.73 8.60 -5.99
CA PHE A 47 -8.21 9.15 -7.25
C PHE A 47 -7.14 9.13 -8.35
N ASN A 48 -5.88 9.42 -8.02
CA ASN A 48 -4.77 9.33 -8.99
C ASN A 48 -4.55 7.89 -9.46
N LEU A 49 -4.61 6.94 -8.54
CA LEU A 49 -4.63 5.52 -8.86
C LEU A 49 -5.86 5.18 -9.70
N GLN A 50 -7.02 5.76 -9.39
CA GLN A 50 -8.23 5.52 -10.16
C GLN A 50 -8.17 6.04 -11.60
N GLU A 51 -7.63 7.23 -11.82
CA GLU A 51 -7.42 7.77 -13.17
C GLU A 51 -6.38 6.95 -13.94
N ARG A 52 -5.20 6.73 -13.37
CA ARG A 52 -4.11 6.02 -14.06
C ARG A 52 -4.42 4.55 -14.31
N PHE A 53 -4.98 3.89 -13.31
CA PHE A 53 -5.44 2.51 -13.47
C PHE A 53 -6.83 2.43 -14.10
N GLY A 54 -7.49 3.53 -14.48
CA GLY A 54 -8.82 3.51 -15.10
C GLY A 54 -8.89 2.57 -16.33
N ASP A 55 -7.85 2.61 -17.17
CA ASP A 55 -7.70 1.75 -18.34
C ASP A 55 -7.08 0.38 -18.01
N VAL A 56 -6.13 0.32 -17.08
CA VAL A 56 -5.41 -0.91 -16.68
C VAL A 56 -6.23 -1.80 -15.72
N ARG A 57 -7.21 -1.22 -15.01
CA ARG A 57 -8.08 -1.84 -13.98
C ARG A 57 -8.81 -3.07 -14.52
N LYS A 58 -9.24 -3.07 -15.78
CA LYS A 58 -9.97 -4.22 -16.32
C LYS A 58 -9.11 -5.49 -16.36
N GLN A 59 -7.81 -5.35 -16.61
CA GLN A 59 -6.88 -6.49 -16.65
C GLN A 59 -6.30 -6.77 -15.27
N ALA A 60 -5.83 -5.74 -14.57
CA ALA A 60 -5.25 -5.86 -13.22
C ALA A 60 -6.23 -6.47 -12.22
N ARG A 61 -7.48 -5.97 -12.17
CA ARG A 61 -8.49 -6.46 -11.22
C ARG A 61 -8.89 -7.91 -11.51
N GLY A 62 -8.73 -8.37 -12.76
CA GLY A 62 -8.82 -9.79 -13.12
C GLY A 62 -7.68 -10.58 -12.50
N ILE A 63 -6.42 -10.17 -12.75
CA ILE A 63 -5.21 -10.86 -12.28
C ILE A 63 -5.16 -10.96 -10.75
N PHE A 64 -5.42 -9.87 -10.01
CA PHE A 64 -5.39 -9.90 -8.54
C PHE A 64 -6.56 -10.68 -7.94
N LYS A 65 -7.75 -10.61 -8.56
CA LYS A 65 -8.92 -11.38 -8.11
C LYS A 65 -8.80 -12.86 -8.42
N GLU A 66 -8.19 -13.22 -9.55
CA GLU A 66 -7.88 -14.62 -9.91
C GLU A 66 -6.73 -15.20 -9.09
N ARG A 67 -5.74 -14.38 -8.69
CA ARG A 67 -4.62 -14.79 -7.83
C ARG A 67 -4.92 -14.70 -6.33
N GLY A 68 -6.06 -14.15 -5.92
CA GLY A 68 -6.42 -13.96 -4.51
C GLY A 68 -5.48 -13.02 -3.74
N ALA A 69 -4.74 -12.16 -4.45
CA ALA A 69 -3.72 -11.28 -3.89
C ALA A 69 -4.28 -9.88 -3.62
N ASN A 70 -4.05 -9.36 -2.41
CA ASN A 70 -4.41 -7.99 -2.04
C ASN A 70 -3.19 -7.07 -2.10
N ILE A 71 -3.46 -5.80 -2.38
CA ILE A 71 -2.47 -4.73 -2.34
C ILE A 71 -2.82 -3.83 -1.15
N PHE A 72 -1.94 -3.84 -0.16
CA PHE A 72 -2.04 -3.05 1.05
C PHE A 72 -1.14 -1.82 0.91
N VAL A 73 -1.71 -0.63 0.82
CA VAL A 73 -0.97 0.63 0.82
C VAL A 73 -1.02 1.23 2.23
N MET A 74 0.14 1.44 2.84
CA MET A 74 0.27 1.96 4.20
C MET A 74 0.88 3.35 4.15
N ILE A 75 0.09 4.39 4.42
CA ILE A 75 0.54 5.78 4.43
C ILE A 75 0.92 6.16 5.85
N TYR A 76 2.22 6.18 6.11
CA TYR A 76 2.76 6.44 7.43
C TYR A 76 2.67 7.93 7.76
N PRO A 77 2.09 8.29 8.91
CA PRO A 77 1.97 9.68 9.35
C PRO A 77 3.32 10.32 9.69
N ASN A 78 4.24 9.52 10.20
CA ASN A 78 5.54 9.96 10.68
C ASN A 78 6.66 9.12 10.07
N ASN A 79 7.80 9.79 9.89
CA ASN A 79 9.01 9.20 9.36
C ASN A 79 9.62 8.15 10.29
N GLU A 80 9.45 8.33 11.59
CA GLU A 80 9.93 7.41 12.62
C GLU A 80 9.22 6.07 12.51
N LEU A 81 7.88 6.07 12.47
CA LEU A 81 7.06 4.86 12.29
C LEU A 81 7.41 4.12 10.99
N PHE A 82 7.62 4.86 9.90
CA PHE A 82 8.07 4.29 8.63
C PHE A 82 9.46 3.66 8.75
N GLY A 83 10.40 4.36 9.38
CA GLY A 83 11.75 3.88 9.65
C GLY A 83 11.72 2.60 10.48
N GLU A 84 11.14 2.63 11.68
CA GLU A 84 11.08 1.47 12.58
C GLU A 84 10.52 0.22 11.89
N THR A 85 9.44 0.40 11.12
CA THR A 85 8.76 -0.71 10.44
C THR A 85 9.61 -1.37 9.35
N PHE A 86 10.35 -0.58 8.56
CA PHE A 86 11.09 -1.05 7.40
C PHE A 86 12.59 -1.25 7.66
N ASP A 87 13.16 -0.58 8.65
CA ASP A 87 14.56 -0.74 9.08
C ASP A 87 14.75 -2.09 9.80
N GLU A 88 13.80 -2.50 10.63
CA GLU A 88 13.76 -3.85 11.23
C GLU A 88 13.59 -4.99 10.21
N ALA A 89 13.09 -4.70 9.01
CA ALA A 89 12.90 -5.70 7.97
C ALA A 89 14.20 -6.10 7.25
N GLY A 90 15.36 -5.56 7.68
CA GLY A 90 16.63 -5.81 7.00
C GLY A 90 16.70 -5.17 5.61
N ALA A 91 15.82 -4.21 5.32
CA ALA A 91 15.92 -3.33 4.15
C ALA A 91 17.04 -2.27 4.36
N SER A 92 18.13 -2.70 4.98
CA SER A 92 19.30 -1.87 5.25
C SER A 92 19.93 -1.51 3.90
N SER A 93 20.11 -0.20 3.69
CA SER A 93 20.81 0.51 2.59
C SER A 93 19.95 1.21 1.52
N LYS A 94 18.62 1.03 1.46
CA LYS A 94 17.74 1.85 0.58
C LYS A 94 16.67 2.67 1.32
N ALA A 95 16.36 2.35 2.56
CA ALA A 95 15.32 3.02 3.33
C ALA A 95 15.64 4.48 3.73
N SER A 96 16.92 4.85 3.85
CA SER A 96 17.30 6.21 4.30
C SER A 96 16.96 7.35 3.32
N GLY A 97 16.55 7.05 2.09
CA GLY A 97 16.14 8.06 1.09
C GLY A 97 14.92 7.69 0.24
N CYS A 98 14.33 6.51 0.41
CA CYS A 98 13.16 6.10 -0.35
C CYS A 98 11.87 6.43 0.40
N THR A 99 11.04 7.31 -0.16
CA THR A 99 9.69 7.64 0.34
C THR A 99 8.75 6.44 0.24
N ILE A 100 9.01 5.50 -0.68
CA ILE A 100 8.14 4.37 -0.97
C ILE A 100 8.94 3.08 -0.88
N ILE A 101 8.44 2.13 -0.11
CA ILE A 101 9.02 0.79 0.04
C ILE A 101 7.94 -0.24 -0.25
N LYS A 102 8.27 -1.23 -1.10
CA LYS A 102 7.43 -2.40 -1.33
C LYS A 102 7.95 -3.59 -0.54
N SER A 103 7.02 -4.34 0.02
CA SER A 103 7.24 -5.59 0.73
C SER A 103 6.18 -6.60 0.28
N ARG A 104 6.45 -7.88 0.48
CA ARG A 104 5.52 -8.96 0.12
C ARG A 104 5.20 -9.75 1.38
N LEU A 105 3.91 -10.00 1.61
CA LEU A 105 3.42 -10.81 2.72
C LEU A 105 2.68 -12.01 2.13
N GLY A 106 3.41 -13.09 1.88
CA GLY A 106 2.86 -14.27 1.22
C GLY A 106 2.41 -13.97 -0.22
N ALA A 107 1.11 -14.10 -0.49
CA ALA A 107 0.51 -13.77 -1.79
C ALA A 107 0.19 -12.27 -1.93
N ASP A 108 0.19 -11.53 -0.83
CA ASP A 108 -0.21 -10.13 -0.78
C ASP A 108 0.99 -9.18 -0.95
N PHE A 109 0.71 -7.99 -1.47
CA PHE A 109 1.68 -6.91 -1.64
C PHE A 109 1.43 -5.83 -0.61
N ILE A 110 2.49 -5.36 0.03
CA ILE A 110 2.46 -4.25 0.97
C ILE A 110 3.31 -3.12 0.40
N VAL A 111 2.75 -1.93 0.34
CA VAL A 111 3.42 -0.73 -0.15
C VAL A 111 3.39 0.29 0.97
N GLY A 112 4.52 0.46 1.65
CA GLY A 112 4.70 1.50 2.63
C GLY A 112 5.06 2.81 1.96
N VAL A 113 4.42 3.88 2.40
CA VAL A 113 4.62 5.23 1.89
C VAL A 113 4.86 6.15 3.07
N ARG A 114 5.97 6.86 3.04
CA ARG A 114 6.34 7.89 4.00
C ARG A 114 5.55 9.17 3.69
N GLY A 115 4.71 9.62 4.61
CA GLY A 115 4.05 10.92 4.50
C GLY A 115 4.96 12.08 4.93
N PRO A 116 4.67 13.34 4.55
CA PRO A 116 3.61 13.79 3.64
C PRO A 116 3.94 13.50 2.17
N LEU A 117 2.96 12.96 1.43
CA LEU A 117 3.09 12.60 0.02
C LEU A 117 3.16 13.85 -0.86
N GLU A 118 4.28 14.05 -1.57
CA GLU A 118 4.37 15.04 -2.63
C GLU A 118 3.90 14.44 -3.98
N ASP A 119 3.54 15.29 -4.95
CA ASP A 119 3.06 14.82 -6.26
C ASP A 119 4.07 13.90 -6.98
N GLY A 120 5.39 14.11 -6.76
CA GLY A 120 6.44 13.22 -7.29
C GLY A 120 6.46 11.82 -6.65
N ASP A 121 6.06 11.71 -5.39
CA ASP A 121 5.94 10.43 -4.71
C ASP A 121 4.69 9.67 -5.21
N LEU A 122 3.60 10.38 -5.48
CA LEU A 122 2.40 9.78 -6.07
C LEU A 122 2.70 9.12 -7.42
N GLU A 123 3.47 9.77 -8.29
CA GLU A 123 3.88 9.18 -9.57
C GLU A 123 4.75 7.94 -9.39
N SER A 124 5.71 8.02 -8.47
CA SER A 124 6.60 6.90 -8.14
C SER A 124 5.81 5.70 -7.61
N LEU A 125 4.80 5.96 -6.77
CA LEU A 125 3.92 4.93 -6.21
C LEU A 125 3.07 4.28 -7.28
N CYS A 126 2.50 5.08 -8.18
CA CYS A 126 1.75 4.56 -9.33
C CYS A 126 2.62 3.65 -10.20
N ARG A 127 3.87 4.04 -10.45
CA ARG A 127 4.83 3.24 -11.22
C ARG A 127 5.20 1.92 -10.54
N GLU A 128 5.35 1.94 -9.21
CA GLU A 128 5.59 0.72 -8.44
C GLU A 128 4.37 -0.21 -8.46
N MET A 129 3.16 0.33 -8.36
CA MET A 129 1.93 -0.44 -8.50
C MET A 129 1.79 -1.04 -9.90
N ASP A 130 2.19 -0.34 -10.95
CA ASP A 130 2.18 -0.83 -12.33
C ASP A 130 3.12 -2.04 -12.53
N GLN A 131 4.31 -2.00 -11.90
CA GLN A 131 5.22 -3.17 -11.88
C GLN A 131 4.61 -4.37 -11.17
N ILE A 132 3.88 -4.16 -10.07
CA ILE A 132 3.22 -5.23 -9.31
C ILE A 132 2.09 -5.86 -10.15
N VAL A 133 1.36 -5.03 -10.89
CA VAL A 133 0.28 -5.45 -11.79
C VAL A 133 0.82 -6.22 -13.00
N SER A 134 1.97 -5.81 -13.52
CA SER A 134 2.59 -6.41 -14.71
C SER A 134 3.46 -7.65 -14.42
N ALA A 135 3.58 -8.07 -13.15
CA ALA A 135 4.42 -9.21 -12.71
C ALA A 135 3.64 -10.53 -12.52
#